data_AF-A0A8H3HV51-F1
#
_entry.id   AF-A0A8H3HV51-F1
#
_cell.length_a   1.000
_cell.length_b   1.000
_cell.length_c   1.000
_cell.angle_alpha   90.00
_cell.angle_beta   90.00
_cell.angle_gamma   90.00
#
_symmetry.space_group_name_H-M   'P 1'
#
loop_
_entity.id
_entity.type
_entity.pdbx_description
1 polymer ?
#
loop_
_entity_poly.entity_id
_entity_poly.type
_entity_poly.pdbx_seq_one_letter_code
_entity_poly.pdbx_strand_id
1 'polypeptide(L)'
;MAESKQLVAHFSGLSNELIVQILHFCRYNEILKFAATSKRHHSILLDSVSLKLHIELEANGLDIVNGSQKLNGSYSRSLDELVRYRDAWLNLDFEEPDERNSNQVMSLWELREGNYVVAFSSMSSALWGPDSIQITPVDPLEPPQPITFPSIFSELTLDFEQGLAALVTTDTENSTHLEVRLCSTTTGMPHPLARNPIFTVQVDFQIPGPGHQTFTLEVVEDILVIRIADIMRDIYEIIAWDWKSSALLCRIGSSSGIADFAILDNRHLALFSVEADEKGPHSITLSLYFMLGHAYSEASRPHFYASKYACARPILTFEFPKLDHSYIVSSRIIMRSDPIPGRVTYTKSVSFAHQTALTFSVILSLLRLSSPADTGAVHLRIFISAKSLLSYLPESTNKEHTTVIPYHVWGINATRWFLCDKQTSYWVYWTSGSRFISVNENPQSLLHSLSIFDFHSPTVKRHAHRDTYPSTVHQYSSYEEEKRETVLYGMGLMRPHPVTSLPEGSLAPLIASTIGSDLPTVITTGFATPVESRLPYRVVTRPNFAPLCEDWSIDGNHIIGMTPVRRNVDRLSVYKLRA
;
A
#
# COMPACT_ATOMS: atom_id res chain seq x y z
N MET A 1 -12.82 -36.91 50.40
CA MET A 1 -12.18 -37.50 49.21
C MET A 1 -12.34 -36.51 48.07
N ALA A 2 -11.26 -35.82 47.71
CA ALA A 2 -11.24 -34.87 46.61
C ALA A 2 -10.79 -35.61 45.35
N GLU A 3 -11.65 -35.70 44.33
CA GLU A 3 -11.27 -36.16 43.00
C GLU A 3 -10.32 -35.14 42.37
N SER A 4 -9.02 -35.43 42.48
CA SER A 4 -7.98 -34.83 41.66
C SER A 4 -8.25 -35.19 40.20
N LYS A 5 -8.95 -34.32 39.47
CA LYS A 5 -9.03 -34.37 38.01
C LYS A 5 -7.61 -34.30 37.45
N GLN A 6 -7.05 -35.44 37.08
CA GLN A 6 -5.85 -35.51 36.24
C GLN A 6 -6.18 -34.76 34.94
N LEU A 7 -5.68 -33.53 34.82
CA LEU A 7 -5.52 -32.86 33.54
C LEU A 7 -4.48 -33.69 32.76
N VAL A 8 -4.98 -34.66 31.99
CA VAL A 8 -4.14 -35.40 31.06
C VAL A 8 -3.53 -34.38 30.12
N ALA A 9 -2.20 -34.31 30.08
CA ALA A 9 -1.50 -33.49 29.11
C ALA A 9 -1.81 -34.08 27.72
N HIS A 10 -2.82 -33.53 27.03
CA HIS A 10 -3.36 -34.08 25.78
C HIS A 10 -2.30 -34.31 24.68
N PHE A 11 -1.13 -33.66 24.78
CA PHE A 11 0.00 -33.81 23.85
C PHE A 11 1.04 -34.86 24.25
N SER A 12 1.02 -35.42 25.48
CA SER A 12 2.08 -36.33 25.93
C SER A 12 2.11 -37.64 25.16
N GLY A 13 0.96 -38.10 24.66
CA GLY A 13 0.82 -39.33 23.88
C GLY A 13 0.92 -39.17 22.36
N LEU A 14 1.04 -37.94 21.83
CA LEU A 14 1.14 -37.71 20.39
C LEU A 14 2.59 -37.77 19.91
N SER A 15 2.79 -38.22 18.67
CA SER A 15 4.10 -38.15 18.00
C SER A 15 4.43 -36.71 17.65
N ASN A 16 5.73 -36.40 17.49
CA ASN A 16 6.15 -35.03 17.19
C ASN A 16 5.62 -34.57 15.82
N GLU A 17 5.48 -35.48 14.86
CA GLU A 17 4.95 -35.21 13.52
C GLU A 17 3.48 -34.80 13.58
N LEU A 18 2.65 -35.50 14.37
CA LEU A 18 1.25 -35.13 14.56
C LEU A 18 1.12 -33.78 15.26
N ILE A 19 1.97 -33.51 16.25
CA ILE A 19 2.01 -32.21 16.91
C ILE A 19 2.35 -31.11 15.90
N VAL A 20 3.37 -31.31 15.05
CA VAL A 20 3.74 -30.35 14.00
C VAL A 20 2.57 -30.11 13.04
N GLN A 21 1.87 -31.16 12.61
CA GLN A 21 0.69 -31.04 11.75
C GLN A 21 -0.44 -30.24 12.42
N ILE A 22 -0.73 -30.49 13.69
CA ILE A 22 -1.73 -29.73 14.46
C ILE A 22 -1.33 -28.25 14.51
N LEU A 23 -0.06 -27.96 14.80
CA LEU A 23 0.44 -26.60 14.92
C LEU A 23 0.43 -25.82 13.60
N HIS A 24 0.41 -26.48 12.44
CA HIS A 24 0.22 -25.80 11.15
C HIS A 24 -1.20 -25.22 10.96
N PHE A 25 -2.18 -25.62 11.80
CA PHE A 25 -3.51 -25.02 11.84
C PHE A 25 -3.64 -23.90 12.88
N CYS A 26 -2.58 -23.63 13.64
CA CYS A 26 -2.56 -22.58 14.66
C CYS A 26 -1.87 -21.33 14.13
N ARG A 27 -2.22 -20.18 14.71
CA ARG A 27 -1.50 -18.91 14.46
C ARG A 27 -0.14 -18.93 15.15
N TYR A 28 0.83 -18.17 14.63
CA TYR A 28 2.20 -18.15 15.13
C TYR A 28 2.29 -17.82 16.63
N ASN A 29 1.41 -16.94 17.12
CA ASN A 29 1.35 -16.58 18.54
C ASN A 29 0.91 -17.76 19.43
N GLU A 30 0.05 -18.64 18.93
CA GLU A 30 -0.37 -19.87 19.60
C GLU A 30 0.75 -20.91 19.58
N ILE A 31 1.45 -21.03 18.45
CA ILE A 31 2.63 -21.91 18.32
C ILE A 31 3.73 -21.50 19.32
N LEU A 32 4.00 -20.19 19.44
CA LEU A 32 4.99 -19.67 20.40
C LEU A 32 4.55 -19.90 21.85
N LYS A 33 3.27 -19.72 22.17
CA LYS A 33 2.71 -20.05 23.49
C LYS A 33 2.85 -21.53 23.80
N PHE A 34 2.54 -22.41 22.83
CA PHE A 34 2.74 -23.85 22.95
C PHE A 34 4.20 -24.19 23.29
N ALA A 35 5.16 -23.63 22.55
CA ALA A 35 6.58 -23.85 22.80
C ALA A 35 7.04 -23.39 24.19
N ALA A 36 6.41 -22.37 24.77
CA ALA A 36 6.73 -21.88 26.11
C ALA A 36 6.26 -22.80 27.25
N THR A 37 5.42 -23.80 26.98
CA THR A 37 4.82 -24.64 28.04
C THR A 37 5.73 -25.77 28.55
N SER A 38 6.64 -26.30 27.74
CA SER A 38 7.56 -27.37 28.16
C SER A 38 8.82 -27.45 27.30
N LYS A 39 9.89 -28.06 27.83
CA LYS A 39 11.15 -28.28 27.08
C LYS A 39 10.92 -29.14 25.82
N ARG A 40 10.08 -30.19 25.90
CA ARG A 40 9.73 -31.04 24.74
C ARG A 40 9.07 -30.21 23.65
N HIS A 41 8.09 -29.39 24.00
CA HIS A 41 7.37 -28.54 23.05
C HIS A 41 8.29 -27.49 22.41
N HIS A 42 9.19 -26.91 23.20
CA HIS A 42 10.22 -26.02 22.69
C HIS A 42 11.15 -26.73 21.68
N SER A 43 11.62 -27.94 21.98
CA SER A 43 12.43 -28.75 21.06
C SER A 43 11.70 -29.07 19.76
N ILE A 44 10.41 -29.44 19.81
CA ILE A 44 9.61 -29.70 18.60
C ILE A 44 9.61 -28.49 17.65
N LEU A 45 9.45 -27.29 18.19
CA LEU A 45 9.51 -26.05 17.41
C LEU A 45 10.93 -25.77 16.88
N LEU A 46 11.97 -25.97 17.70
CA LEU A 46 13.36 -25.77 17.28
C LEU A 46 13.82 -26.78 16.23
N ASP A 47 13.31 -28.00 16.23
CA ASP A 47 13.72 -29.05 15.30
C ASP A 47 12.89 -29.02 14.00
N SER A 48 11.70 -28.39 14.03
CA SER A 48 10.81 -28.28 12.87
C SER A 48 11.07 -27.02 12.03
N VAL A 49 11.72 -27.20 10.88
CA VAL A 49 11.94 -26.12 9.90
C VAL A 49 10.61 -25.58 9.33
N SER A 50 9.61 -26.43 9.14
CA SER A 50 8.31 -26.01 8.60
C SER A 50 7.57 -25.09 9.56
N LEU A 51 7.61 -25.35 10.87
CA LEU A 51 7.01 -24.46 11.88
C LEU A 51 7.76 -23.13 11.98
N LYS A 52 9.09 -23.14 11.88
CA LYS A 52 9.87 -21.89 11.84
C LYS A 52 9.50 -21.05 10.62
N LEU A 53 9.39 -21.67 9.45
CA LEU A 53 8.95 -20.98 8.24
C LEU A 53 7.54 -20.42 8.39
N HIS A 54 6.59 -21.20 8.92
CA HIS A 54 5.23 -20.73 9.18
C HIS A 54 5.24 -19.49 10.09
N ILE A 55 5.98 -19.54 11.21
CA ILE A 55 6.10 -18.39 12.11
C ILE A 55 6.69 -17.18 11.41
N GLU A 56 7.76 -17.35 10.62
CA GLU A 56 8.37 -16.22 9.90
C GLU A 56 7.45 -15.65 8.82
N LEU A 57 6.72 -16.48 8.08
CA LEU A 57 5.74 -16.02 7.09
C LEU A 57 4.65 -15.17 7.77
N GLU A 58 3.96 -15.71 8.77
CA GLU A 58 2.86 -15.00 9.44
C GLU A 58 3.36 -13.77 10.22
N ALA A 59 4.54 -13.84 10.85
CA ALA A 59 5.13 -12.71 11.57
C ALA A 59 5.50 -11.55 10.64
N ASN A 60 5.79 -11.80 9.37
CA ASN A 60 6.03 -10.77 8.35
C ASN A 60 4.78 -10.47 7.50
N GLY A 61 3.66 -11.16 7.75
CA GLY A 61 2.43 -11.03 6.97
C GLY A 61 2.57 -11.50 5.52
N LEU A 62 3.48 -12.43 5.25
CA LEU A 62 3.80 -12.96 3.93
C LEU A 62 3.28 -14.39 3.79
N ASP A 63 3.00 -14.78 2.56
CA ASP A 63 2.65 -16.15 2.15
C ASP A 63 3.51 -16.58 0.96
N ILE A 64 3.64 -17.90 0.78
CA ILE A 64 4.31 -18.47 -0.40
C ILE A 64 3.30 -18.51 -1.54
N VAL A 65 3.65 -17.93 -2.67
CA VAL A 65 2.81 -17.95 -3.87
C VAL A 65 2.70 -19.38 -4.40
N ASN A 66 1.48 -19.82 -4.71
CA ASN A 66 1.22 -21.17 -5.19
C ASN A 66 2.00 -21.44 -6.49
N GLY A 67 2.66 -22.60 -6.58
CA GLY A 67 3.47 -22.97 -7.76
C GLY A 67 4.82 -22.25 -7.89
N SER A 68 5.15 -21.32 -6.98
CA SER A 68 6.43 -20.58 -7.02
C SER A 68 7.66 -21.42 -6.65
N GLN A 69 7.46 -22.54 -5.96
CA GLN A 69 8.55 -23.45 -5.64
C GLN A 69 9.08 -24.07 -6.92
N LYS A 70 10.24 -23.60 -7.38
CA LYS A 70 11.05 -24.35 -8.34
C LYS A 70 11.16 -25.79 -7.82
N LEU A 71 11.02 -26.79 -8.69
CA LEU A 71 10.81 -28.24 -8.44
C LEU A 71 11.62 -28.91 -7.29
N ASN A 72 12.60 -28.24 -6.66
CA ASN A 72 13.43 -28.71 -5.56
C ASN A 72 13.55 -27.73 -4.36
N GLY A 73 12.63 -26.77 -4.18
CA GLY A 73 12.69 -25.82 -3.06
C GLY A 73 12.39 -26.46 -1.71
N SER A 74 13.39 -26.65 -0.84
CA SER A 74 13.13 -27.14 0.53
C SER A 74 12.62 -26.02 1.44
N TYR A 75 11.86 -26.37 2.49
CA TYR A 75 11.46 -25.43 3.54
C TYR A 75 12.65 -24.69 4.17
N SER A 76 13.81 -25.35 4.26
CA SER A 76 15.04 -24.74 4.80
C SER A 76 15.55 -23.61 3.93
N ARG A 77 15.52 -23.78 2.60
CA ARG A 77 15.95 -22.74 1.66
C ARG A 77 14.98 -21.57 1.67
N SER A 78 13.69 -21.85 1.73
CA SER A 78 12.64 -20.82 1.81
C SER A 78 12.77 -19.98 3.09
N LEU A 79 13.02 -20.63 4.23
CA LEU A 79 13.23 -19.97 5.51
C LEU A 79 14.47 -19.08 5.51
N ASP A 80 15.58 -19.59 5.00
CA ASP A 80 16.84 -18.85 4.90
C ASP A 80 16.67 -17.62 3.98
N GLU A 81 16.05 -17.77 2.82
CA GLU A 81 15.76 -16.67 1.89
C GLU A 81 14.86 -15.59 2.51
N LEU A 82 13.78 -15.99 3.21
CA LEU A 82 12.89 -15.07 3.91
C LEU A 82 13.61 -14.30 5.03
N VAL A 83 14.47 -14.99 5.80
CA VAL A 83 15.25 -14.38 6.88
C VAL A 83 16.23 -13.35 6.33
N ARG A 84 16.93 -13.66 5.23
CA ARG A 84 17.83 -12.70 4.57
C ARG A 84 17.07 -11.50 4.02
N TYR A 85 15.94 -11.73 3.35
CA TYR A 85 15.09 -10.64 2.85
C TYR A 85 14.65 -9.69 3.97
N ARG A 86 14.18 -10.25 5.10
CA ARG A 86 13.83 -9.47 6.30
C ARG A 86 15.03 -8.70 6.84
N ASP A 87 16.16 -9.38 7.04
CA ASP A 87 17.34 -8.79 7.66
C ASP A 87 17.99 -7.71 6.78
N ALA A 88 17.91 -7.83 5.45
CA ALA A 88 18.36 -6.80 4.53
C ALA A 88 17.55 -5.50 4.69
N TRP A 89 16.21 -5.59 4.84
CA TRP A 89 15.37 -4.43 5.16
C TRP A 89 15.66 -3.84 6.55
N LEU A 90 15.89 -4.68 7.57
CA LEU A 90 16.17 -4.22 8.93
C LEU A 90 17.46 -3.40 9.04
N ASN A 91 18.43 -3.69 8.17
CA ASN A 91 19.77 -3.10 8.16
C ASN A 91 20.03 -2.15 6.96
N LEU A 92 19.05 -2.00 6.06
CA LEU A 92 19.19 -1.31 4.77
C LEU A 92 20.46 -1.74 4.03
N ASP A 93 20.70 -3.06 3.92
CA ASP A 93 21.91 -3.61 3.31
C ASP A 93 21.80 -3.61 1.77
N PHE A 94 22.29 -2.54 1.14
CA PHE A 94 22.21 -2.34 -0.30
C PHE A 94 23.44 -2.88 -1.05
N GLU A 95 23.19 -3.34 -2.27
CA GLU A 95 24.18 -3.49 -3.35
C GLU A 95 24.63 -2.10 -3.86
N GLU A 96 25.58 -2.08 -4.79
CA GLU A 96 25.90 -0.83 -5.49
C GLU A 96 24.68 -0.39 -6.31
N PRO A 97 24.34 0.91 -6.32
CA PRO A 97 23.16 1.38 -7.04
C PRO A 97 23.39 1.31 -8.55
N ASP A 98 22.36 0.85 -9.26
CA ASP A 98 22.34 0.81 -10.72
C ASP A 98 21.58 2.03 -11.26
N GLU A 99 22.18 2.76 -12.21
CA GLU A 99 21.48 3.82 -12.95
C GLU A 99 20.86 3.29 -14.24
N ARG A 100 19.61 3.65 -14.50
CA ARG A 100 18.87 3.27 -15.72
C ARG A 100 18.20 4.50 -16.32
N ASN A 101 18.19 4.62 -17.63
CA ASN A 101 17.49 5.72 -18.32
C ASN A 101 16.26 5.17 -19.04
N SER A 102 15.14 5.88 -18.92
CA SER A 102 14.05 5.71 -19.88
C SER A 102 14.49 6.28 -21.23
N ASN A 103 14.30 5.53 -22.31
CA ASN A 103 14.55 6.04 -23.66
C ASN A 103 13.32 6.76 -24.25
N GLN A 104 12.22 6.85 -23.50
CA GLN A 104 10.94 7.36 -23.97
C GLN A 104 10.49 8.61 -23.24
N VAL A 105 9.75 9.45 -23.96
CA VAL A 105 9.03 10.60 -23.40
C VAL A 105 7.79 10.07 -22.66
N MET A 106 7.90 9.99 -21.35
CA MET A 106 6.90 9.41 -20.47
C MET A 106 5.62 10.26 -20.39
N SER A 107 4.47 9.61 -20.48
CA SER A 107 3.14 10.20 -20.25
C SER A 107 2.51 9.68 -18.96
N LEU A 108 2.62 8.36 -18.73
CA LEU A 108 2.26 7.69 -17.49
C LEU A 108 3.38 6.71 -17.15
N TRP A 109 3.50 6.34 -15.88
CA TRP A 109 4.39 5.28 -15.48
C TRP A 109 3.84 4.51 -14.29
N GLU A 110 4.34 3.30 -14.13
CA GLU A 110 4.04 2.44 -13.01
C GLU A 110 5.27 1.60 -12.67
N LEU A 111 5.52 1.36 -11.39
CA LEU A 111 6.52 0.42 -10.92
C LEU A 111 5.80 -0.69 -10.18
N ARG A 112 5.93 -1.93 -10.66
CA ARG A 112 5.10 -3.03 -10.18
C ARG A 112 5.75 -4.38 -10.45
N GLU A 113 5.85 -5.21 -9.43
CA GLU A 113 6.30 -6.61 -9.51
C GLU A 113 7.67 -6.76 -10.18
N GLY A 114 8.60 -5.85 -9.88
CA GLY A 114 9.94 -5.80 -10.46
C GLY A 114 9.98 -5.27 -11.89
N ASN A 115 8.94 -4.57 -12.35
CA ASN A 115 8.87 -3.99 -13.69
C ASN A 115 8.59 -2.49 -13.63
N TYR A 116 9.45 -1.71 -14.30
CA TYR A 116 9.20 -0.30 -14.57
C TYR A 116 8.50 -0.14 -15.92
N VAL A 117 7.30 0.39 -15.89
CA VAL A 117 6.41 0.51 -17.03
C VAL A 117 6.29 1.99 -17.38
N VAL A 118 6.56 2.31 -18.64
CA VAL A 118 6.39 3.67 -19.17
C VAL A 118 5.35 3.62 -20.27
N ALA A 119 4.28 4.39 -20.12
CA ALA A 119 3.36 4.69 -21.20
C ALA A 119 3.84 5.92 -21.97
N PHE A 120 3.85 5.83 -23.29
CA PHE A 120 4.32 6.88 -24.17
C PHE A 120 3.50 6.92 -25.47
N SER A 121 3.65 8.00 -26.23
CA SER A 121 3.09 8.10 -27.58
C SER A 121 4.11 7.66 -28.61
N SER A 122 3.80 6.62 -29.37
CA SER A 122 4.60 6.18 -30.51
C SER A 122 4.56 7.18 -31.68
N MET A 123 3.47 7.93 -31.79
CA MET A 123 3.26 8.92 -32.84
C MET A 123 3.67 10.32 -32.35
N SER A 124 4.56 10.98 -33.06
CA SER A 124 5.02 12.35 -32.75
C SER A 124 3.89 13.41 -32.77
N SER A 125 2.73 13.06 -33.33
CA SER A 125 1.55 13.92 -33.48
C SER A 125 0.41 13.62 -32.51
N ALA A 126 0.50 12.60 -31.64
CA ALA A 126 -0.60 12.30 -30.72
C ALA A 126 -0.67 13.38 -29.63
N LEU A 127 -1.58 14.33 -29.82
CA LEU A 127 -1.80 15.43 -28.87
C LEU A 127 -2.54 14.97 -27.60
N TRP A 128 -3.01 13.72 -27.53
CA TRP A 128 -4.08 13.32 -26.60
C TRP A 128 -3.84 12.04 -25.78
N GLY A 129 -2.57 11.69 -25.50
CA GLY A 129 -2.23 10.62 -24.54
C GLY A 129 -1.38 9.48 -25.13
N PRO A 130 -0.98 8.52 -24.28
CA PRO A 130 -0.17 7.37 -24.71
C PRO A 130 -0.99 6.37 -25.53
N ASP A 131 -0.32 5.71 -26.47
CA ASP A 131 -0.84 4.59 -27.27
C ASP A 131 0.01 3.31 -27.10
N SER A 132 1.12 3.42 -26.39
CA SER A 132 2.11 2.36 -26.26
C SER A 132 2.68 2.31 -24.85
N ILE A 133 3.15 1.13 -24.45
CA ILE A 133 3.90 0.93 -23.21
C ILE A 133 5.25 0.26 -23.48
N GLN A 134 6.23 0.59 -22.65
CA GLN A 134 7.50 -0.11 -22.55
C GLN A 134 7.64 -0.67 -21.15
N ILE A 135 7.79 -1.99 -21.05
CA ILE A 135 8.01 -2.69 -19.78
C ILE A 135 9.51 -2.93 -19.65
N THR A 136 10.14 -2.39 -18.63
CA THR A 136 11.58 -2.57 -18.36
C THR A 136 11.74 -3.28 -17.02
N PRO A 137 12.08 -4.58 -16.99
CA PRO A 137 12.24 -5.27 -15.73
C PRO A 137 13.47 -4.73 -15.00
N VAL A 138 13.39 -4.65 -13.67
CA VAL A 138 14.36 -3.97 -12.79
C VAL A 138 15.66 -4.75 -12.64
N ASP A 139 15.66 -6.07 -12.88
CA ASP A 139 16.85 -6.93 -12.77
C ASP A 139 17.55 -7.24 -14.13
N PRO A 140 16.87 -7.46 -15.27
CA PRO A 140 17.49 -7.73 -16.58
C PRO A 140 18.01 -6.47 -17.30
N LEU A 141 18.92 -6.70 -18.28
CA LEU A 141 19.74 -5.68 -18.96
C LEU A 141 19.12 -5.04 -20.22
N GLU A 142 18.16 -5.70 -20.89
CA GLU A 142 17.59 -5.17 -22.13
C GLU A 142 16.07 -5.04 -22.02
N PRO A 143 15.49 -3.85 -22.29
CA PRO A 143 14.06 -3.71 -22.31
C PRO A 143 13.47 -4.46 -23.51
N PRO A 144 12.40 -5.27 -23.33
CA PRO A 144 11.66 -5.85 -24.43
C PRO A 144 11.13 -4.77 -25.39
N GLN A 145 10.69 -5.24 -26.57
CA GLN A 145 10.05 -4.37 -27.55
C GLN A 145 8.80 -3.70 -26.93
N PRO A 146 8.56 -2.41 -27.22
CA PRO A 146 7.34 -1.74 -26.79
C PRO A 146 6.09 -2.43 -27.34
N ILE A 147 5.01 -2.34 -26.58
CA ILE A 147 3.69 -2.84 -26.96
C ILE A 147 2.86 -1.64 -27.37
N THR A 148 2.35 -1.65 -28.59
CA THR A 148 1.43 -0.62 -29.09
C THR A 148 0.01 -1.16 -29.06
N PHE A 149 -0.90 -0.35 -28.52
CA PHE A 149 -2.31 -0.66 -28.41
C PHE A 149 -3.09 -0.04 -29.59
N PRO A 150 -4.28 -0.57 -29.92
CA PRO A 150 -5.07 -0.08 -31.04
C PRO A 150 -5.67 1.32 -30.84
N SER A 151 -5.58 1.90 -29.64
CA SER A 151 -6.14 3.20 -29.30
C SER A 151 -5.33 3.91 -28.23
N ILE A 152 -5.42 5.24 -28.21
CA ILE A 152 -4.95 6.04 -27.08
C ILE A 152 -5.75 5.71 -25.82
N PHE A 153 -5.10 5.81 -24.66
CA PHE A 153 -5.72 5.59 -23.36
C PHE A 153 -5.33 6.72 -22.39
N SER A 154 -6.19 6.94 -21.41
CA SER A 154 -6.06 7.99 -20.40
C SER A 154 -5.45 7.47 -19.10
N GLU A 155 -5.65 6.19 -18.78
CA GLU A 155 -5.09 5.52 -17.61
C GLU A 155 -4.91 4.02 -17.89
N LEU A 156 -3.98 3.38 -17.17
CA LEU A 156 -3.73 1.94 -17.29
C LEU A 156 -3.46 1.28 -15.93
N THR A 157 -3.65 -0.04 -15.87
CA THR A 157 -3.15 -0.88 -14.78
C THR A 157 -2.74 -2.24 -15.34
N LEU A 158 -1.70 -2.85 -14.78
CA LEU A 158 -1.15 -4.12 -15.26
C LEU A 158 -1.23 -5.23 -14.21
N ASP A 159 -1.37 -6.47 -14.68
CA ASP A 159 -1.16 -7.71 -13.93
C ASP A 159 -0.27 -8.63 -14.78
N PHE A 160 1.00 -8.77 -14.37
CA PHE A 160 1.99 -9.53 -15.14
C PHE A 160 1.81 -11.04 -15.02
N GLU A 161 1.30 -11.52 -13.88
CA GLU A 161 1.05 -12.95 -13.67
C GLU A 161 -0.01 -13.47 -14.65
N GLN A 162 -1.04 -12.66 -14.88
CA GLN A 162 -2.13 -13.00 -15.80
C GLN A 162 -1.88 -12.51 -17.23
N GLY A 163 -0.84 -11.71 -17.46
CA GLY A 163 -0.54 -11.11 -18.75
C GLY A 163 -1.60 -10.09 -19.20
N LEU A 164 -2.23 -9.39 -18.25
CA LEU A 164 -3.34 -8.47 -18.47
C LEU A 164 -2.89 -7.00 -18.38
N ALA A 165 -3.37 -6.20 -19.33
CA ALA A 165 -3.40 -4.75 -19.29
C ALA A 165 -4.85 -4.28 -19.34
N ALA A 166 -5.30 -3.52 -18.35
CA ALA A 166 -6.60 -2.85 -18.41
C ALA A 166 -6.37 -1.36 -18.70
N LEU A 167 -7.00 -0.88 -19.78
CA LEU A 167 -6.86 0.48 -20.29
C LEU A 167 -8.21 1.19 -20.24
N VAL A 168 -8.21 2.47 -19.88
CA VAL A 168 -9.40 3.33 -19.94
C VAL A 168 -9.22 4.41 -20.99
N THR A 169 -10.19 4.54 -21.87
CA THR A 169 -10.27 5.60 -22.88
C THR A 169 -11.52 6.44 -22.63
N THR A 170 -11.36 7.77 -22.59
CA THR A 170 -12.50 8.71 -22.55
C THR A 170 -13.04 8.98 -23.93
N ASP A 171 -14.35 8.95 -24.09
CA ASP A 171 -15.01 9.42 -25.31
C ASP A 171 -15.06 10.96 -25.32
N THR A 172 -14.34 11.56 -26.28
CA THR A 172 -14.29 13.03 -26.42
C THR A 172 -15.59 13.61 -26.97
N GLU A 173 -16.38 12.82 -27.71
CA GLU A 173 -17.68 13.24 -28.22
C GLU A 173 -18.76 13.08 -27.15
N ASN A 174 -18.62 12.05 -26.29
CA ASN A 174 -19.55 11.74 -25.23
C ASN A 174 -18.87 11.67 -23.86
N SER A 175 -18.70 12.84 -23.24
CA SER A 175 -18.09 13.01 -21.92
C SER A 175 -18.71 12.21 -20.75
N THR A 176 -19.81 11.47 -20.94
CA THR A 176 -20.39 10.60 -19.90
C THR A 176 -20.01 9.13 -20.05
N HIS A 177 -19.31 8.80 -21.15
CA HIS A 177 -18.93 7.43 -21.50
C HIS A 177 -17.42 7.26 -21.42
N LEU A 178 -17.02 6.11 -20.91
CA LEU A 178 -15.66 5.61 -21.04
C LEU A 178 -15.68 4.20 -21.63
N GLU A 179 -14.61 3.85 -22.31
CA GLU A 179 -14.37 2.51 -22.83
C GLU A 179 -13.25 1.85 -22.00
N VAL A 180 -13.50 0.63 -21.54
CA VAL A 180 -12.50 -0.22 -20.89
C VAL A 180 -12.04 -1.26 -21.88
N ARG A 181 -10.72 -1.37 -22.07
CA ARG A 181 -10.09 -2.38 -22.91
C ARG A 181 -9.21 -3.29 -22.07
N LEU A 182 -9.42 -4.60 -22.20
CA LEU A 182 -8.65 -5.65 -21.58
C LEU A 182 -7.75 -6.26 -22.65
N CYS A 183 -6.46 -5.96 -22.57
CA CYS A 183 -5.44 -6.34 -23.54
C CYS A 183 -4.43 -7.32 -22.94
N SER A 184 -3.75 -8.07 -23.79
CA SER A 184 -2.59 -8.87 -23.42
C SER A 184 -1.35 -7.98 -23.32
N THR A 185 -0.59 -8.10 -22.23
CA THR A 185 0.72 -7.43 -22.05
C THR A 185 1.80 -8.00 -22.96
N THR A 186 1.56 -9.11 -23.66
CA THR A 186 2.53 -9.70 -24.59
C THR A 186 2.28 -9.25 -26.03
N THR A 187 1.01 -9.05 -26.40
CA THR A 187 0.63 -8.83 -27.81
C THR A 187 -0.03 -7.47 -28.08
N GLY A 188 -0.50 -6.77 -27.04
CA GLY A 188 -1.34 -5.56 -27.18
C GLY A 188 -2.77 -5.83 -27.67
N MET A 189 -3.08 -7.07 -28.06
CA MET A 189 -4.38 -7.50 -28.59
C MET A 189 -5.38 -7.82 -27.47
N PRO A 190 -6.69 -7.94 -27.77
CA PRO A 190 -7.70 -8.36 -26.81
C PRO A 190 -7.29 -9.57 -25.97
N HIS A 191 -7.47 -9.48 -24.65
CA HIS A 191 -7.03 -10.53 -23.74
C HIS A 191 -7.85 -11.82 -23.94
N PRO A 192 -7.21 -12.99 -24.15
CA PRO A 192 -7.92 -14.22 -24.54
C PRO A 192 -8.84 -14.79 -23.45
N LEU A 193 -8.58 -14.47 -22.18
CA LEU A 193 -9.42 -14.90 -21.06
C LEU A 193 -10.61 -13.97 -20.78
N ALA A 194 -10.65 -12.78 -21.39
CA ALA A 194 -11.74 -11.85 -21.19
C ALA A 194 -12.92 -12.21 -22.10
N ARG A 195 -14.08 -12.51 -21.52
CA ARG A 195 -15.31 -12.77 -22.28
C ARG A 195 -15.72 -11.57 -23.13
N ASN A 196 -15.61 -10.36 -22.58
CA ASN A 196 -15.78 -9.11 -23.30
C ASN A 196 -14.50 -8.28 -23.10
N PRO A 197 -13.55 -8.35 -24.03
CA PRO A 197 -12.29 -7.62 -23.90
C PRO A 197 -12.46 -6.11 -24.10
N ILE A 198 -13.63 -5.67 -24.59
CA ILE A 198 -13.98 -4.26 -24.73
C ILE A 198 -15.40 -4.08 -24.21
N PHE A 199 -15.59 -3.13 -23.30
CA PHE A 199 -16.91 -2.74 -22.83
C PHE A 199 -16.95 -1.25 -22.50
N THR A 200 -18.14 -0.66 -22.55
CA THR A 200 -18.37 0.75 -22.26
C THR A 200 -19.07 0.92 -20.93
N VAL A 201 -18.75 1.99 -20.22
CA VAL A 201 -19.36 2.38 -18.96
C VAL A 201 -19.88 3.80 -19.11
N GLN A 202 -21.17 3.98 -18.89
CA GLN A 202 -21.82 5.28 -18.79
C GLN A 202 -22.05 5.63 -17.31
N VAL A 203 -21.60 6.82 -16.92
CA VAL A 203 -21.86 7.42 -15.59
C VAL A 203 -22.87 8.56 -15.70
N ASP A 204 -23.43 8.97 -14.56
CA ASP A 204 -24.48 9.99 -14.49
C ASP A 204 -23.94 11.44 -14.42
N PHE A 205 -22.63 11.64 -14.65
CA PHE A 205 -21.97 12.94 -14.66
C PHE A 205 -20.99 13.07 -15.83
N GLN A 206 -20.57 14.30 -16.11
CA GLN A 206 -19.55 14.56 -17.13
C GLN A 206 -18.18 14.18 -16.59
N ILE A 207 -17.54 13.19 -17.19
CA ILE A 207 -16.17 12.81 -16.92
C ILE A 207 -15.29 13.98 -17.36
N PRO A 208 -14.52 14.60 -16.45
CA PRO A 208 -13.56 15.61 -16.85
C PRO A 208 -12.58 14.98 -17.84
N GLY A 209 -12.20 15.73 -18.88
CA GLY A 209 -11.26 15.25 -19.90
C GLY A 209 -9.95 14.73 -19.30
N PRO A 210 -9.07 14.12 -20.11
CA PRO A 210 -7.85 13.49 -19.64
C PRO A 210 -7.04 14.45 -18.75
N GLY A 211 -6.79 14.03 -17.52
CA GLY A 211 -6.20 14.86 -16.48
C GLY A 211 -5.88 14.05 -15.23
N HIS A 212 -4.92 14.54 -14.45
CA HIS A 212 -4.43 13.85 -13.27
C HIS A 212 -5.55 13.70 -12.23
N GLN A 213 -5.89 12.45 -11.90
CA GLN A 213 -6.87 12.02 -10.87
C GLN A 213 -8.33 11.82 -11.30
N THR A 214 -8.64 11.79 -12.60
CA THR A 214 -9.99 11.35 -13.04
C THR A 214 -10.20 9.86 -12.80
N PHE A 215 -9.17 9.06 -13.03
CA PHE A 215 -9.25 7.60 -12.97
C PHE A 215 -8.31 7.02 -11.93
N THR A 216 -8.67 5.86 -11.40
CA THR A 216 -7.77 4.98 -10.63
C THR A 216 -8.19 3.55 -10.90
N LEU A 217 -7.27 2.71 -11.33
CA LEU A 217 -7.56 1.33 -11.69
C LEU A 217 -6.70 0.36 -10.90
N GLU A 218 -7.31 -0.69 -10.39
CA GLU A 218 -6.59 -1.78 -9.73
C GLU A 218 -7.12 -3.14 -10.16
N VAL A 219 -6.20 -4.09 -10.31
CA VAL A 219 -6.52 -5.50 -10.60
C VAL A 219 -6.01 -6.37 -9.46
N VAL A 220 -6.89 -7.20 -8.90
CA VAL A 220 -6.59 -8.26 -7.94
C VAL A 220 -7.25 -9.55 -8.41
N GLU A 221 -6.46 -10.58 -8.70
CA GLU A 221 -6.98 -11.84 -9.25
C GLU A 221 -7.93 -11.57 -10.45
N ASP A 222 -9.17 -12.04 -10.38
CA ASP A 222 -10.17 -11.87 -11.43
C ASP A 222 -10.93 -10.54 -11.33
N ILE A 223 -10.61 -9.68 -10.34
CA ILE A 223 -11.35 -8.45 -10.04
C ILE A 223 -10.63 -7.23 -10.62
N LEU A 224 -11.32 -6.48 -11.48
CA LEU A 224 -10.93 -5.15 -11.92
C LEU A 224 -11.78 -4.11 -11.19
N VAL A 225 -11.15 -3.16 -10.51
CA VAL A 225 -11.81 -2.03 -9.87
C VAL A 225 -11.41 -0.74 -10.58
N ILE A 226 -12.39 0.09 -10.93
CA ILE A 226 -12.17 1.40 -11.55
C ILE A 226 -12.90 2.46 -10.73
N ARG A 227 -12.16 3.49 -10.31
CA ARG A 227 -12.68 4.76 -9.81
C ARG A 227 -12.74 5.77 -10.96
N ILE A 228 -13.85 6.49 -11.03
CA ILE A 228 -14.14 7.56 -11.97
C ILE A 228 -14.57 8.75 -11.13
N ALA A 229 -13.90 9.88 -11.20
CA ALA A 229 -14.20 11.04 -10.36
C ALA A 229 -14.22 12.35 -11.15
N ASP A 230 -15.18 13.21 -10.82
CA ASP A 230 -15.16 14.64 -11.12
C ASP A 230 -14.75 15.39 -9.85
N ILE A 231 -13.44 15.60 -9.70
CA ILE A 231 -12.84 16.26 -8.54
C ILE A 231 -13.24 17.74 -8.38
N MET A 232 -13.81 18.35 -9.43
CA MET A 232 -14.27 19.74 -9.39
C MET A 232 -15.69 19.86 -8.86
N ARG A 233 -16.48 18.78 -9.00
CA ARG A 233 -17.86 18.70 -8.51
C ARG A 233 -17.99 17.85 -7.25
N ASP A 234 -16.90 17.24 -6.78
CA ASP A 234 -16.89 16.26 -5.69
C ASP A 234 -17.93 15.15 -5.95
N ILE A 235 -17.82 14.47 -7.09
CA ILE A 235 -18.67 13.34 -7.47
C ILE A 235 -17.78 12.18 -7.91
N TYR A 236 -18.14 10.96 -7.54
CA TYR A 236 -17.39 9.77 -7.98
C TYR A 236 -18.27 8.53 -8.15
N GLU A 237 -17.76 7.61 -8.96
CA GLU A 237 -18.24 6.23 -9.13
C GLU A 237 -17.05 5.28 -9.01
N ILE A 238 -17.20 4.20 -8.24
CA ILE A 238 -16.24 3.10 -8.12
C ILE A 238 -16.98 1.83 -8.47
N ILE A 239 -16.46 1.10 -9.44
CA ILE A 239 -17.12 -0.07 -9.97
C ILE A 239 -16.12 -1.20 -10.04
N ALA A 240 -16.52 -2.37 -9.53
CA ALA A 240 -15.73 -3.59 -9.54
C ALA A 240 -16.40 -4.64 -10.41
N TRP A 241 -15.63 -5.28 -11.29
CA TRP A 241 -16.07 -6.38 -12.15
C TRP A 241 -15.18 -7.59 -11.97
N ASP A 242 -15.73 -8.77 -12.17
CA ASP A 242 -14.95 -9.92 -12.61
C ASP A 242 -14.60 -9.67 -14.09
N TRP A 243 -13.33 -9.40 -14.39
CA TRP A 243 -12.92 -9.00 -15.74
C TRP A 243 -12.95 -10.17 -16.74
N LYS A 244 -12.86 -11.41 -16.27
CA LYS A 244 -12.94 -12.61 -17.13
C LYS A 244 -14.37 -12.85 -17.57
N SER A 245 -15.34 -12.78 -16.65
CA SER A 245 -16.76 -13.02 -16.95
C SER A 245 -17.54 -11.75 -17.35
N SER A 246 -16.98 -10.58 -17.07
CA SER A 246 -17.60 -9.25 -17.10
C SER A 246 -18.80 -9.12 -16.13
N ALA A 247 -18.84 -9.93 -15.07
CA ALA A 247 -19.88 -9.82 -14.06
C ALA A 247 -19.62 -8.61 -13.15
N LEU A 248 -20.64 -7.78 -12.96
CA LEU A 248 -20.57 -6.67 -12.00
C LEU A 248 -20.56 -7.24 -10.57
N LEU A 249 -19.52 -6.90 -9.80
CA LEU A 249 -19.35 -7.33 -8.42
C LEU A 249 -19.85 -6.30 -7.43
N CYS A 250 -19.51 -5.04 -7.65
CA CYS A 250 -19.83 -3.94 -6.74
C CYS A 250 -19.92 -2.61 -7.50
N ARG A 251 -20.84 -1.74 -7.09
CA ARG A 251 -20.89 -0.33 -7.49
C ARG A 251 -20.93 0.51 -6.21
N ILE A 252 -20.12 1.54 -6.12
CA ILE A 252 -20.14 2.51 -5.02
C ILE A 252 -20.12 3.88 -5.69
N GLY A 253 -21.19 4.65 -5.54
CA GLY A 253 -21.29 6.00 -6.10
C GLY A 253 -21.66 7.01 -5.03
N SER A 254 -21.17 8.23 -5.18
CA SER A 254 -21.65 9.40 -4.43
C SER A 254 -21.87 10.58 -5.37
N SER A 255 -22.97 11.29 -5.12
CA SER A 255 -23.29 12.57 -5.79
C SER A 255 -22.75 13.80 -5.06
N SER A 256 -22.10 13.59 -3.91
CA SER A 256 -21.50 14.66 -3.11
C SER A 256 -20.41 14.10 -2.21
N GLY A 257 -19.16 14.41 -2.54
CA GLY A 257 -17.98 13.98 -1.81
C GLY A 257 -16.84 13.50 -2.71
N ILE A 258 -15.69 13.31 -2.07
CA ILE A 258 -14.49 12.78 -2.70
C ILE A 258 -14.18 11.41 -2.11
N ALA A 259 -13.62 10.51 -2.91
CA ALA A 259 -13.15 9.23 -2.40
C ALA A 259 -11.92 8.73 -3.16
N ASP A 260 -11.17 7.89 -2.47
CA ASP A 260 -10.19 6.99 -3.04
C ASP A 260 -10.32 5.60 -2.40
N PHE A 261 -9.77 4.58 -3.04
CA PHE A 261 -9.93 3.20 -2.59
C PHE A 261 -8.61 2.44 -2.54
N ALA A 262 -8.58 1.40 -1.73
CA ALA A 262 -7.57 0.37 -1.80
C ALA A 262 -8.20 -1.00 -1.59
N ILE A 263 -7.56 -2.02 -2.13
CA ILE A 263 -8.00 -3.41 -2.01
C ILE A 263 -7.43 -3.97 -0.70
N LEU A 264 -8.31 -4.46 0.18
CA LEU A 264 -7.92 -5.03 1.46
C LEU A 264 -7.52 -6.51 1.30
N ASP A 265 -8.28 -7.25 0.50
CA ASP A 265 -8.03 -8.63 0.08
C ASP A 265 -8.87 -8.91 -1.18
N ASN A 266 -8.90 -10.16 -1.66
CA ASN A 266 -9.67 -10.54 -2.85
C ASN A 266 -11.21 -10.51 -2.67
N ARG A 267 -11.72 -10.06 -1.51
CA ARG A 267 -13.15 -10.00 -1.20
C ARG A 267 -13.59 -8.66 -0.64
N HIS A 268 -12.68 -7.83 -0.15
CA HIS A 268 -12.98 -6.59 0.54
C HIS A 268 -12.28 -5.40 -0.11
N LEU A 269 -13.06 -4.34 -0.32
CA LEU A 269 -12.57 -3.04 -0.76
C LEU A 269 -12.67 -2.07 0.41
N ALA A 270 -11.59 -1.32 0.64
CA ALA A 270 -11.55 -0.24 1.61
C ALA A 270 -11.70 1.10 0.86
N LEU A 271 -12.67 1.91 1.28
CA LEU A 271 -12.98 3.20 0.70
C LEU A 271 -12.71 4.30 1.72
N PHE A 272 -11.74 5.17 1.44
CA PHE A 272 -11.59 6.41 2.18
C PHE A 272 -12.41 7.49 1.49
N SER A 273 -13.45 7.98 2.15
CA SER A 273 -14.37 8.98 1.59
C SER A 273 -14.49 10.19 2.49
N VAL A 274 -14.75 11.33 1.86
CA VAL A 274 -15.11 12.57 2.53
C VAL A 274 -16.42 13.06 1.93
N GLU A 275 -17.49 13.00 2.71
CA GLU A 275 -18.78 13.52 2.28
C GLU A 275 -18.78 15.05 2.37
N ALA A 276 -19.38 15.69 1.37
CA ALA A 276 -19.54 17.13 1.33
C ALA A 276 -20.91 17.55 1.89
N ASP A 277 -20.90 18.64 2.65
CA ASP A 277 -22.09 19.35 3.10
C ASP A 277 -22.20 20.71 2.38
N GLU A 278 -23.08 21.60 2.85
CA GLU A 278 -23.24 22.95 2.28
C GLU A 278 -21.96 23.78 2.29
N LYS A 279 -20.98 23.43 3.13
CA LYS A 279 -19.69 24.13 3.27
C LYS A 279 -18.55 23.41 2.53
N GLY A 280 -18.80 22.24 1.94
CA GLY A 280 -17.83 21.43 1.23
C GLY A 280 -17.45 20.13 1.95
N PRO A 281 -16.44 19.40 1.45
CA PRO A 281 -16.01 18.10 1.98
C PRO A 281 -15.52 18.18 3.43
N HIS A 282 -16.31 17.63 4.37
CA HIS A 282 -16.05 17.72 5.82
C HIS A 282 -16.06 16.38 6.57
N SER A 283 -16.92 15.44 6.19
CA SER A 283 -17.15 14.22 6.98
C SER A 283 -16.29 13.07 6.47
N ILE A 284 -15.21 12.77 7.19
CA ILE A 284 -14.23 11.77 6.79
C ILE A 284 -14.64 10.39 7.33
N THR A 285 -14.66 9.38 6.47
CA THR A 285 -14.88 7.98 6.87
C THR A 285 -13.95 7.02 6.13
N LEU A 286 -13.71 5.86 6.72
CA LEU A 286 -13.14 4.70 6.05
C LEU A 286 -14.17 3.58 6.08
N SER A 287 -14.62 3.11 4.93
CA SER A 287 -15.68 2.11 4.83
C SER A 287 -15.19 0.82 4.17
N LEU A 288 -15.61 -0.34 4.67
CA LEU A 288 -15.29 -1.64 4.08
C LEU A 288 -16.50 -2.18 3.32
N TYR A 289 -16.28 -2.55 2.07
CA TYR A 289 -17.28 -3.10 1.18
C TYR A 289 -16.96 -4.54 0.83
N PHE A 290 -18.00 -5.33 0.57
CA PHE A 290 -17.86 -6.69 0.08
C PHE A 290 -17.93 -6.72 -1.45
N MET A 291 -16.97 -7.37 -2.10
CA MET A 291 -16.86 -7.48 -3.55
C MET A 291 -17.34 -8.85 -4.07
N LEU A 292 -18.33 -9.49 -3.43
CA LEU A 292 -18.94 -10.69 -4.02
C LEU A 292 -20.12 -10.30 -4.89
N GLY A 293 -20.11 -10.84 -6.12
CA GLY A 293 -21.16 -10.66 -7.10
C GLY A 293 -22.53 -10.84 -6.47
N HIS A 294 -23.34 -9.79 -6.52
CA HIS A 294 -24.77 -9.97 -6.51
C HIS A 294 -25.12 -10.88 -7.70
N ALA A 295 -26.03 -11.83 -7.50
CA ALA A 295 -26.51 -12.70 -8.57
C ALA A 295 -27.38 -11.90 -9.57
N TYR A 296 -26.85 -10.82 -10.14
CA TYR A 296 -27.39 -10.20 -11.32
C TYR A 296 -27.18 -11.19 -12.46
N SER A 297 -28.19 -12.05 -12.67
CA SER A 297 -28.29 -12.96 -13.81
C SER A 297 -28.46 -12.22 -15.15
N GLU A 298 -28.16 -10.93 -15.21
CA GLU A 298 -28.17 -10.22 -16.48
C GLU A 298 -27.02 -10.73 -17.34
N ALA A 299 -27.37 -11.18 -18.55
CA ALA A 299 -26.40 -11.61 -19.53
C ALA A 299 -25.34 -10.51 -19.70
N SER A 300 -24.08 -10.90 -19.55
CA SER A 300 -22.87 -10.12 -19.83
C SER A 300 -23.05 -9.27 -21.10
N ARG A 301 -23.33 -7.97 -20.92
CA ARG A 301 -23.51 -7.00 -22.01
C ARG A 301 -22.28 -6.10 -22.08
N PRO A 302 -21.85 -5.67 -23.28
CA PRO A 302 -20.69 -4.79 -23.43
C PRO A 302 -20.98 -3.32 -23.09
N HIS A 303 -22.15 -2.99 -22.55
CA HIS A 303 -22.55 -1.63 -22.20
C HIS A 303 -23.14 -1.60 -20.80
N PHE A 304 -22.47 -0.89 -19.90
CA PHE A 304 -22.85 -0.73 -18.50
C PHE A 304 -23.34 0.68 -18.25
N TYR A 305 -24.51 0.81 -17.64
CA TYR A 305 -25.06 2.09 -17.21
C TYR A 305 -25.03 2.10 -15.69
N ALA A 306 -24.17 2.91 -15.08
CA ALA A 306 -23.97 2.91 -13.63
C ALA A 306 -25.30 3.04 -12.88
N SER A 307 -26.14 4.00 -13.28
CA SER A 307 -27.48 4.26 -12.72
C SER A 307 -28.43 3.06 -12.67
N LYS A 308 -28.23 2.03 -13.50
CA LYS A 308 -29.09 0.82 -13.49
C LYS A 308 -28.79 -0.14 -12.34
N TYR A 309 -27.65 0.01 -11.68
CA TYR A 309 -27.21 -0.86 -10.59
C TYR A 309 -27.27 -0.11 -9.26
N ALA A 310 -27.76 -0.75 -8.21
CA ALA A 310 -27.79 -0.12 -6.89
C ALA A 310 -26.37 0.05 -6.34
N CYS A 311 -26.11 1.15 -5.62
CA CYS A 311 -24.88 1.27 -4.85
C CYS A 311 -24.85 0.23 -3.72
N ALA A 312 -23.73 -0.45 -3.58
CA ALA A 312 -23.43 -1.33 -2.48
C ALA A 312 -23.46 -0.55 -1.16
N ARG A 313 -23.84 -1.23 -0.08
CA ARG A 313 -23.74 -0.69 1.27
C ARG A 313 -22.46 -1.18 1.93
N PRO A 314 -21.78 -0.34 2.73
CA PRO A 314 -20.62 -0.78 3.46
C PRO A 314 -21.01 -1.78 4.57
N ILE A 315 -20.15 -2.76 4.81
CA ILE A 315 -20.27 -3.69 5.94
C ILE A 315 -19.98 -2.93 7.24
N LEU A 316 -18.87 -2.19 7.23
CA LEU A 316 -18.36 -1.41 8.35
C LEU A 316 -18.05 0.01 7.86
N THR A 317 -18.32 1.00 8.70
CA THR A 317 -17.91 2.39 8.50
C THR A 317 -17.15 2.84 9.74
N PHE A 318 -15.90 3.21 9.55
CA PHE A 318 -14.99 3.70 10.57
C PHE A 318 -14.99 5.23 10.50
N GLU A 319 -15.55 5.88 11.54
CA GLU A 319 -15.58 7.34 11.59
C GLU A 319 -14.20 7.90 11.93
N PHE A 320 -13.83 9.00 11.29
CA PHE A 320 -12.67 9.81 11.65
C PHE A 320 -13.08 10.95 12.60
N PRO A 321 -12.11 11.61 13.25
CA PRO A 321 -12.40 12.78 14.09
C PRO A 321 -13.05 13.90 13.28
N LYS A 322 -13.97 14.63 13.91
CA LYS A 322 -14.67 15.75 13.26
C LYS A 322 -13.71 16.89 12.97
N LEU A 323 -13.77 17.43 11.75
CA LEU A 323 -13.04 18.64 11.39
C LEU A 323 -13.55 19.85 12.18
N ASP A 324 -12.65 20.79 12.43
CA ASP A 324 -13.04 22.11 12.91
C ASP A 324 -13.80 22.85 11.80
N HIS A 325 -14.83 23.63 12.16
CA HIS A 325 -15.69 24.31 11.20
C HIS A 325 -14.98 25.34 10.31
N SER A 326 -13.73 25.69 10.61
CA SER A 326 -12.91 26.56 9.76
C SER A 326 -12.11 25.82 8.70
N TYR A 327 -12.19 24.47 8.64
CA TYR A 327 -11.42 23.65 7.71
C TYR A 327 -12.30 22.75 6.85
N ILE A 328 -11.90 22.59 5.59
CA ILE A 328 -12.44 21.59 4.65
C ILE A 328 -11.33 20.67 4.17
N VAL A 329 -11.66 19.49 3.68
CA VAL A 329 -10.68 18.63 3.00
C VAL A 329 -10.48 19.15 1.58
N SER A 330 -9.23 19.23 1.12
CA SER A 330 -8.93 19.48 -0.29
C SER A 330 -9.50 18.35 -1.15
N SER A 331 -9.95 18.65 -2.37
CA SER A 331 -10.49 17.64 -3.30
C SER A 331 -9.50 16.51 -3.64
N ARG A 332 -8.22 16.70 -3.30
CA ARG A 332 -7.14 15.73 -3.50
C ARG A 332 -6.92 14.90 -2.24
N ILE A 333 -7.52 13.72 -2.23
CA ILE A 333 -7.23 12.64 -1.29
C ILE A 333 -6.61 11.46 -2.05
N ILE A 334 -5.71 10.75 -1.38
CA ILE A 334 -5.07 9.56 -1.93
C ILE A 334 -5.06 8.47 -0.85
N MET A 335 -5.44 7.26 -1.21
CA MET A 335 -5.35 6.08 -0.37
C MET A 335 -4.63 4.97 -1.15
N ARG A 336 -3.58 4.39 -0.56
CA ARG A 336 -2.81 3.31 -1.20
C ARG A 336 -2.55 2.15 -0.25
N SER A 337 -2.42 0.96 -0.83
CA SER A 337 -1.91 -0.25 -0.19
C SER A 337 -1.20 -1.07 -1.25
N ASP A 338 0.03 -0.68 -1.54
CA ASP A 338 0.91 -1.42 -2.43
C ASP A 338 1.82 -2.36 -1.63
N PRO A 339 2.23 -3.52 -2.17
CA PRO A 339 1.62 -4.11 -3.35
C PRO A 339 0.18 -4.53 -3.07
N ILE A 340 -0.65 -4.55 -4.12
CA ILE A 340 -2.01 -5.09 -4.04
C ILE A 340 -1.96 -6.52 -3.48
N PRO A 341 -2.90 -6.92 -2.62
CA PRO A 341 -2.95 -8.29 -2.11
C PRO A 341 -2.90 -9.35 -3.21
N GLY A 342 -2.20 -10.46 -2.95
CA GLY A 342 -1.94 -11.55 -3.89
C GLY A 342 -0.68 -11.36 -4.74
N ARG A 343 -0.23 -10.12 -4.94
CA ARG A 343 0.91 -9.85 -5.83
C ARG A 343 2.26 -10.20 -5.24
N VAL A 344 3.18 -10.59 -6.12
CA VAL A 344 4.54 -10.97 -5.74
C VAL A 344 5.28 -9.75 -5.22
N THR A 345 5.69 -9.80 -3.95
CA THR A 345 6.52 -8.79 -3.30
C THR A 345 7.99 -9.14 -3.41
N TYR A 346 8.36 -10.41 -3.43
CA TYR A 346 9.76 -10.80 -3.58
C TYR A 346 9.86 -12.10 -4.33
N THR A 347 10.84 -12.22 -5.22
CA THR A 347 11.06 -13.45 -5.97
C THR A 347 12.55 -13.75 -6.13
N LYS A 348 12.96 -14.98 -5.79
CA LYS A 348 14.30 -15.48 -6.10
C LYS A 348 14.28 -17.00 -6.31
N SER A 349 14.31 -17.78 -5.24
CA SER A 349 14.08 -19.22 -5.30
C SER A 349 12.63 -19.56 -5.02
N VAL A 350 11.98 -18.73 -4.21
CA VAL A 350 10.57 -18.79 -3.85
C VAL A 350 9.99 -17.39 -4.05
N SER A 351 8.69 -17.32 -4.35
CA SER A 351 7.98 -16.05 -4.44
C SER A 351 7.12 -15.84 -3.20
N PHE A 352 7.23 -14.66 -2.61
CA PHE A 352 6.43 -14.25 -1.46
C PHE A 352 5.46 -13.14 -1.84
N ALA A 353 4.26 -13.18 -1.28
CA ALA A 353 3.21 -12.19 -1.49
C ALA A 353 2.47 -11.90 -0.17
N HIS A 354 1.78 -10.77 -0.11
CA HIS A 354 0.84 -10.47 0.97
C HIS A 354 -0.57 -10.89 0.55
N GLN A 355 -1.25 -11.77 1.27
CA GLN A 355 -2.64 -12.16 0.92
C GLN A 355 -3.69 -11.10 1.29
N THR A 356 -3.30 -10.18 2.17
CA THR A 356 -4.12 -9.05 2.61
C THR A 356 -3.24 -7.81 2.69
N ALA A 357 -3.83 -6.64 2.51
CA ALA A 357 -3.17 -5.38 2.80
C ALA A 357 -2.65 -5.39 4.24
N LEU A 358 -1.45 -4.87 4.46
CA LEU A 358 -0.89 -4.75 5.82
C LEU A 358 -1.18 -3.38 6.42
N THR A 359 -0.94 -2.33 5.63
CA THR A 359 -1.09 -0.93 6.02
C THR A 359 -1.68 -0.14 4.87
N PHE A 360 -2.65 0.73 5.16
CA PHE A 360 -3.09 1.76 4.24
C PHE A 360 -2.34 3.05 4.51
N SER A 361 -1.83 3.70 3.47
CA SER A 361 -1.32 5.07 3.54
C SER A 361 -2.33 6.01 2.93
N VAL A 362 -2.82 6.95 3.74
CA VAL A 362 -3.76 7.98 3.33
C VAL A 362 -3.05 9.33 3.35
N ILE A 363 -3.23 10.12 2.30
CA ILE A 363 -2.75 11.49 2.19
C ILE A 363 -3.97 12.39 2.01
N LEU A 364 -4.07 13.43 2.84
CA LEU A 364 -5.10 14.45 2.71
C LEU A 364 -4.56 15.81 3.10
N SER A 365 -5.19 16.87 2.59
CA SER A 365 -4.84 18.24 2.94
C SER A 365 -6.07 18.96 3.47
N LEU A 366 -5.92 19.74 4.54
CA LEU A 366 -6.98 20.57 5.09
C LEU A 366 -6.79 22.02 4.66
N LEU A 367 -7.82 22.63 4.11
CA LEU A 367 -7.86 24.01 3.66
C LEU A 367 -8.67 24.85 4.63
N ARG A 368 -8.16 26.02 5.00
CA ARG A 368 -8.86 26.93 5.91
C ARG A 368 -9.81 27.85 5.12
N LEU A 369 -11.08 27.92 5.53
CA LEU A 369 -12.13 28.69 4.84
C LEU A 369 -11.91 30.22 4.87
N SER A 370 -11.23 30.75 5.89
CA SER A 370 -11.26 32.18 6.22
C SER A 370 -10.20 33.06 5.55
N SER A 371 -9.33 32.53 4.67
CA SER A 371 -8.38 33.38 3.93
C SER A 371 -7.96 32.75 2.59
N PRO A 372 -8.43 33.27 1.44
CA PRO A 372 -8.02 32.78 0.12
C PRO A 372 -6.54 33.08 -0.21
N ALA A 373 -5.85 33.90 0.60
CA ALA A 373 -4.46 34.28 0.41
C ALA A 373 -3.48 33.53 1.33
N ASP A 374 -3.97 32.74 2.30
CA ASP A 374 -3.11 32.07 3.27
C ASP A 374 -2.77 30.66 2.80
N THR A 375 -1.48 30.41 2.52
CA THR A 375 -0.93 29.11 2.12
C THR A 375 -0.89 28.09 3.26
N GLY A 376 -1.53 28.37 4.40
CA GLY A 376 -1.54 27.54 5.61
C GLY A 376 -2.35 26.25 5.51
N ALA A 377 -2.31 25.55 4.36
CA ALA A 377 -2.87 24.21 4.23
C ALA A 377 -2.16 23.26 5.20
N VAL A 378 -2.93 22.39 5.86
CA VAL A 378 -2.38 21.37 6.75
C VAL A 378 -2.30 20.07 5.96
N HIS A 379 -1.09 19.63 5.63
CA HIS A 379 -0.87 18.36 4.93
C HIS A 379 -0.71 17.24 5.94
N LEU A 380 -1.50 16.18 5.78
CA LEU A 380 -1.55 15.05 6.68
C LEU A 380 -1.24 13.76 5.92
N ARG A 381 -0.45 12.90 6.55
CA ARG A 381 -0.25 11.50 6.14
C ARG A 381 -0.65 10.58 7.28
N ILE A 382 -1.49 9.60 6.98
CA ILE A 382 -2.09 8.71 7.96
C ILE A 382 -1.79 7.28 7.55
N PHE A 383 -1.17 6.52 8.45
CA PHE A 383 -0.98 5.08 8.27
C PHE A 383 -2.00 4.33 9.10
N ILE A 384 -2.67 3.36 8.49
CA ILE A 384 -3.78 2.61 9.10
C ILE A 384 -3.47 1.11 9.03
N SER A 385 -3.49 0.42 10.17
CA SER A 385 -3.32 -1.03 10.23
C SER A 385 -4.53 -1.76 9.68
N ALA A 386 -4.37 -2.42 8.54
CA ALA A 386 -5.42 -3.23 7.91
C ALA A 386 -5.86 -4.39 8.81
N LYS A 387 -4.91 -5.04 9.51
CA LYS A 387 -5.20 -6.07 10.51
C LYS A 387 -6.16 -5.60 11.61
N SER A 388 -6.03 -4.34 12.03
CA SER A 388 -6.90 -3.76 13.06
C SER A 388 -8.32 -3.56 12.53
N LEU A 389 -8.48 -3.21 11.25
CA LEU A 389 -9.80 -3.11 10.61
C LEU A 389 -10.44 -4.49 10.43
N LEU A 390 -9.66 -5.47 9.97
CA LEU A 390 -10.09 -6.86 9.80
C LEU A 390 -10.60 -7.48 11.11
N SER A 391 -10.09 -7.07 12.28
CA SER A 391 -10.58 -7.60 13.56
C SER A 391 -12.02 -7.20 13.90
N TYR A 392 -12.59 -6.22 13.20
CA TYR A 392 -14.00 -5.84 13.34
C TYR A 392 -14.92 -6.54 12.33
N LEU A 393 -14.38 -7.27 11.34
CA LEU A 393 -15.22 -8.00 10.39
C LEU A 393 -15.98 -9.10 11.14
N PRO A 394 -17.32 -9.13 11.06
CA PRO A 394 -18.11 -10.13 11.76
C PRO A 394 -17.92 -11.51 11.11
N GLU A 395 -17.78 -12.56 11.93
CA GLU A 395 -17.65 -13.95 11.47
C GLU A 395 -18.91 -14.45 10.72
N SER A 396 -20.08 -13.88 11.01
CA SER A 396 -21.35 -14.18 10.33
C SER A 396 -22.03 -12.87 9.92
N THR A 397 -22.03 -12.58 8.61
CA THR A 397 -22.58 -11.33 8.06
C THR A 397 -24.09 -11.45 7.89
N ASN A 398 -24.86 -10.88 8.81
CA ASN A 398 -26.18 -10.36 8.45
C ASN A 398 -25.94 -9.12 7.58
N LYS A 399 -25.99 -9.29 6.26
CA LYS A 399 -25.58 -8.29 5.26
C LYS A 399 -26.47 -7.02 5.19
N GLU A 400 -27.47 -6.91 6.05
CA GLU A 400 -28.50 -5.87 5.94
C GLU A 400 -28.14 -4.53 6.61
N HIS A 401 -27.22 -4.55 7.59
CA HIS A 401 -26.90 -3.37 8.38
C HIS A 401 -25.40 -3.01 8.35
N THR A 402 -25.12 -1.75 8.03
CA THR A 402 -23.80 -1.15 8.20
C THR A 402 -23.54 -0.90 9.68
N THR A 403 -22.41 -1.39 10.19
CA THR A 403 -21.96 -1.07 11.56
C THR A 403 -21.04 0.15 11.52
N VAL A 404 -21.39 1.19 12.27
CA VAL A 404 -20.59 2.41 12.41
C VAL A 404 -19.74 2.31 13.67
N ILE A 405 -18.42 2.53 13.54
CA ILE A 405 -17.45 2.41 14.62
C ILE A 405 -16.77 3.77 14.83
N PRO A 406 -16.96 4.42 15.99
CA PRO A 406 -16.42 5.75 16.23
C PRO A 406 -14.89 5.73 16.45
N TYR A 407 -14.21 6.82 16.09
CA TYR A 407 -12.73 6.90 16.10
C TYR A 407 -12.08 6.48 17.42
N HIS A 408 -12.64 6.86 18.57
CA HIS A 408 -12.05 6.53 19.87
C HIS A 408 -12.04 5.02 20.19
N VAL A 409 -12.86 4.22 19.49
CA VAL A 409 -12.91 2.76 19.65
C VAL A 409 -11.84 2.08 18.79
N TRP A 410 -11.70 2.50 17.52
CA TRP A 410 -10.83 1.81 16.57
C TRP A 410 -9.53 2.56 16.25
N GLY A 411 -9.60 3.88 16.11
CA GLY A 411 -8.61 4.70 15.42
C GLY A 411 -7.34 4.96 16.21
N ILE A 412 -7.45 5.16 17.54
CA ILE A 412 -6.30 5.53 18.38
C ILE A 412 -5.15 4.51 18.23
N ASN A 413 -5.43 3.21 18.32
CA ASN A 413 -4.40 2.17 18.22
C ASN A 413 -4.17 1.67 16.79
N ALA A 414 -5.12 1.88 15.88
CA ALA A 414 -5.01 1.42 14.50
C ALA A 414 -4.32 2.41 13.56
N THR A 415 -4.17 3.68 13.98
CA THR A 415 -3.64 4.74 13.11
C THR A 415 -2.37 5.39 13.66
N ARG A 416 -1.53 5.93 12.77
CA ARG A 416 -0.47 6.90 13.09
C ARG A 416 -0.56 8.07 12.13
N TRP A 417 -0.58 9.27 12.68
CA TRP A 417 -0.75 10.51 11.93
C TRP A 417 0.56 11.29 11.88
N PHE A 418 0.81 11.97 10.77
CA PHE A 418 1.98 12.82 10.57
C PHE A 418 1.58 14.12 9.88
N LEU A 419 2.21 15.21 10.29
CA LEU A 419 2.23 16.48 9.56
C LEU A 419 3.30 16.41 8.47
N CYS A 420 2.98 16.92 7.29
CA CYS A 420 3.89 17.04 6.17
C CYS A 420 4.11 18.51 5.81
N ASP A 421 5.29 18.81 5.30
CA ASP A 421 5.70 20.16 4.87
C ASP A 421 5.08 20.56 3.52
N LYS A 422 4.88 19.58 2.64
CA LYS A 422 4.37 19.78 1.28
C LYS A 422 3.29 18.77 0.95
N GLN A 423 2.43 19.14 0.01
CA GLN A 423 1.58 18.16 -0.67
C GLN A 423 2.48 17.20 -1.46
N THR A 424 2.47 15.94 -1.10
CA THR A 424 3.29 14.92 -1.75
C THR A 424 2.80 14.64 -3.18
N SER A 425 3.73 14.33 -4.10
CA SER A 425 3.47 14.05 -5.52
C SER A 425 2.55 12.83 -5.71
N TYR A 426 1.47 12.97 -6.46
CA TYR A 426 0.37 11.99 -6.52
C TYR A 426 0.68 10.69 -7.28
N TRP A 427 1.89 10.57 -7.82
CA TRP A 427 2.27 9.50 -8.76
C TRP A 427 3.07 8.36 -8.15
N VAL A 428 3.48 8.45 -6.89
CA VAL A 428 4.58 7.63 -6.40
C VAL A 428 4.13 6.64 -5.34
N TYR A 429 4.54 5.40 -5.52
CA TYR A 429 4.37 4.30 -4.58
C TYR A 429 5.40 4.35 -3.45
N TRP A 430 5.26 5.29 -2.51
CA TRP A 430 6.17 5.34 -1.35
C TRP A 430 5.97 4.18 -0.38
N THR A 431 4.88 3.42 -0.52
CA THR A 431 4.54 2.32 0.38
C THR A 431 4.69 0.96 -0.28
N SER A 432 5.23 0.00 0.46
CA SER A 432 5.26 -1.42 0.08
C SER A 432 5.02 -2.29 1.32
N GLY A 433 3.88 -2.98 1.34
CA GLY A 433 3.33 -3.69 2.49
C GLY A 433 3.07 -2.75 3.66
N SER A 434 3.90 -2.88 4.71
CA SER A 434 3.88 -2.01 5.89
C SER A 434 4.97 -0.93 5.87
N ARG A 435 5.79 -0.90 4.81
CA ARG A 435 6.96 -0.04 4.74
C ARG A 435 6.64 1.25 4.01
N PHE A 436 7.25 2.34 4.43
CA PHE A 436 7.16 3.65 3.81
C PHE A 436 8.55 4.27 3.68
N ILE A 437 8.85 4.83 2.49
CA ILE A 437 10.09 5.54 2.22
C ILE A 437 9.93 7.05 2.41
N SER A 438 10.92 7.66 3.06
CA SER A 438 11.04 9.11 3.19
C SER A 438 12.50 9.51 2.98
N VAL A 439 12.72 10.53 2.16
CA VAL A 439 14.03 11.12 1.95
C VAL A 439 14.01 12.53 2.49
N ASN A 440 14.89 12.79 3.47
CA ASN A 440 15.00 14.08 4.11
C ASN A 440 16.16 14.86 3.48
N GLU A 441 15.80 15.97 2.83
CA GLU A 441 16.75 16.88 2.21
C GLU A 441 17.73 17.42 3.26
N ASN A 442 19.01 17.35 2.93
CA ASN A 442 20.07 17.95 3.72
C ASN A 442 20.61 19.16 2.95
N PRO A 443 20.31 20.41 3.36
CA PRO A 443 20.74 21.59 2.61
C PRO A 443 22.27 21.77 2.58
N GLN A 444 23.00 21.04 3.42
CA GLN A 444 24.46 21.12 3.51
C GLN A 444 25.17 19.99 2.73
N SER A 445 24.44 19.06 2.13
CA SER A 445 24.99 17.87 1.48
C SER A 445 24.30 17.60 0.15
N LEU A 446 25.06 17.15 -0.86
CA LEU A 446 24.50 16.65 -2.12
C LEU A 446 23.75 15.33 -1.94
N LEU A 447 24.03 14.62 -0.84
CA LEU A 447 23.34 13.41 -0.45
C LEU A 447 22.36 13.68 0.69
N HIS A 448 21.22 13.03 0.64
CA HIS A 448 20.10 13.14 1.54
C HIS A 448 19.98 11.89 2.43
N SER A 449 19.22 12.02 3.51
CA SER A 449 19.02 10.92 4.45
C SER A 449 17.83 10.07 4.01
N LEU A 450 18.08 8.81 3.69
CA LEU A 450 17.06 7.84 3.32
C LEU A 450 16.52 7.15 4.58
N SER A 451 15.22 7.20 4.79
CA SER A 451 14.53 6.62 5.96
C SER A 451 13.45 5.64 5.51
N ILE A 452 13.42 4.45 6.11
CA ILE A 452 12.36 3.46 5.93
C ILE A 452 11.61 3.30 7.24
N PHE A 453 10.32 3.61 7.20
CA PHE A 453 9.38 3.41 8.29
C PHE A 453 8.67 2.08 8.08
N ASP A 454 8.59 1.23 9.10
CA ASP A 454 7.85 -0.03 9.07
C ASP A 454 6.77 -0.01 10.16
N PHE A 455 5.50 -0.09 9.74
CA PHE A 455 4.32 -0.05 10.59
C PHE A 455 3.80 -1.44 10.98
N HIS A 456 4.50 -2.53 10.60
CA HIS A 456 4.07 -3.88 10.93
C HIS A 456 4.33 -4.19 12.41
N SER A 457 3.29 -4.10 13.23
CA SER A 457 3.36 -4.26 14.68
C SER A 457 4.14 -5.50 15.17
N PRO A 458 4.00 -6.71 14.59
CA PRO A 458 4.83 -7.86 14.96
C PRO A 458 6.34 -7.63 14.75
N THR A 459 6.73 -7.10 13.59
CA THR A 459 8.14 -6.77 13.28
C THR A 459 8.67 -5.71 14.23
N VAL A 460 7.90 -4.64 14.46
CA VAL A 460 8.28 -3.56 15.39
C VAL A 460 8.52 -4.10 16.79
N LYS A 461 7.60 -4.92 17.34
CA LYS A 461 7.75 -5.52 18.67
C LYS A 461 8.94 -6.46 18.76
N ARG A 462 9.17 -7.29 17.73
CA ARG A 462 10.27 -8.26 17.68
C ARG A 462 11.63 -7.58 17.67
N HIS A 463 11.73 -6.40 17.05
CA HIS A 463 13.00 -5.70 16.84
C HIS A 463 13.15 -4.41 17.65
N ALA A 464 12.27 -4.15 18.62
CA ALA A 464 12.33 -2.97 19.49
C ALA A 464 13.65 -2.84 20.28
N HIS A 465 14.34 -3.95 20.55
CA HIS A 465 15.63 -3.96 21.25
C HIS A 465 16.85 -3.79 20.31
N ARG A 466 16.64 -3.76 19.00
CA ARG A 466 17.70 -3.54 17.99
C ARG A 466 17.84 -2.06 17.60
N ASP A 467 17.48 -1.16 18.51
CA ASP A 467 17.75 0.25 18.31
C ASP A 467 19.28 0.43 18.26
N THR A 468 19.77 0.97 17.14
CA THR A 468 21.19 1.24 16.93
C THR A 468 21.39 2.74 17.03
N TYR A 469 22.02 3.17 18.11
CA TYR A 469 22.49 4.54 18.27
C TYR A 469 24.02 4.55 18.20
N PRO A 470 24.63 5.56 17.57
CA PRO A 470 26.06 5.81 17.74
C PRO A 470 26.34 5.94 19.25
N SER A 471 27.41 5.31 19.75
CA SER A 471 27.74 5.35 21.19
C SER A 471 27.89 6.78 21.75
N THR A 472 28.11 7.77 20.88
CA THR A 472 28.16 9.20 21.18
C THR A 472 26.79 9.84 21.45
N VAL A 473 25.70 9.28 20.93
CA VAL A 473 24.33 9.82 21.07
C VAL A 473 23.75 9.55 22.46
N HIS A 474 24.13 8.44 23.10
CA HIS A 474 23.67 8.10 24.46
C HIS A 474 24.11 9.10 25.55
N GLN A 475 25.04 10.02 25.25
CA GLN A 475 25.48 11.03 26.21
C GLN A 475 24.53 12.23 26.31
N TYR A 476 23.54 12.37 25.42
CA TYR A 476 22.65 13.54 25.41
C TYR A 476 21.21 13.16 25.76
N SER A 477 20.78 13.50 26.98
CA SER A 477 19.37 13.39 27.42
C SER A 477 18.40 14.16 26.50
N SER A 478 18.90 15.14 25.75
CA SER A 478 18.12 15.95 24.81
C SER A 478 17.60 15.16 23.60
N TYR A 479 18.26 14.08 23.18
CA TYR A 479 17.83 13.32 22.00
C TYR A 479 16.47 12.65 22.20
N GLU A 480 16.29 11.93 23.32
CA GLU A 480 15.02 11.25 23.62
C GLU A 480 13.89 12.26 23.88
N GLU A 481 14.21 13.44 24.42
CA GLU A 481 13.24 14.52 24.59
C GLU A 481 12.80 15.12 23.24
N GLU A 482 13.75 15.43 22.35
CA GLU A 482 13.46 15.93 21.00
C GLU A 482 12.69 14.90 20.16
N LYS A 483 13.07 13.62 20.24
CA LYS A 483 12.34 12.51 19.61
C LYS A 483 10.92 12.43 20.13
N ARG A 484 10.72 12.48 21.46
CA ARG A 484 9.39 12.47 22.09
C ARG A 484 8.55 13.65 21.60
N GLU A 485 9.13 14.84 21.57
CA GLU A 485 8.49 16.06 21.10
C GLU A 485 8.09 15.96 19.62
N THR A 486 9.01 15.52 18.78
CA THR A 486 8.80 15.33 17.34
C THR A 486 7.67 14.34 17.05
N VAL A 487 7.61 13.22 17.78
CA VAL A 487 6.52 12.24 17.63
C VAL A 487 5.20 12.80 18.16
N LEU A 488 5.22 13.48 19.31
CA LEU A 488 4.02 14.04 19.93
C LEU A 488 3.32 15.03 19.01
N TYR A 489 4.08 15.89 18.32
CA TYR A 489 3.54 16.87 17.37
C TYR A 489 3.39 16.34 15.93
N GLY A 490 3.60 15.03 15.70
CA GLY A 490 3.42 14.41 14.39
C GLY A 490 4.46 14.80 13.34
N MET A 491 5.62 15.31 13.77
CA MET A 491 6.71 15.73 12.89
C MET A 491 7.70 14.59 12.54
N GLY A 492 7.39 13.35 12.94
CA GLY A 492 8.30 12.19 12.84
C GLY A 492 8.80 11.85 11.43
N LEU A 493 8.07 12.26 10.37
CA LEU A 493 8.53 12.08 8.98
C LEU A 493 9.54 13.15 8.55
N MET A 494 9.41 14.38 9.04
CA MET A 494 10.23 15.53 8.62
C MET A 494 11.59 15.57 9.31
N ARG A 495 11.69 14.96 10.50
CA ARG A 495 12.91 14.94 11.31
C ARG A 495 13.05 13.56 11.96
N PRO A 496 13.39 12.52 11.17
CA PRO A 496 13.54 11.19 11.74
C PRO A 496 14.64 11.17 12.82
N HIS A 497 15.73 11.94 12.63
CA HIS A 497 16.80 12.09 13.64
C HIS A 497 17.47 13.48 13.59
N PRO A 498 17.85 14.07 14.73
CA PRO A 498 18.72 15.25 14.79
C PRO A 498 20.10 14.95 14.23
N VAL A 499 20.53 15.74 13.24
CA VAL A 499 21.84 15.58 12.59
C VAL A 499 22.92 16.14 13.50
N THR A 500 23.63 15.28 14.23
CA THR A 500 24.96 15.64 14.73
C THR A 500 25.93 15.64 13.56
N SER A 501 26.63 16.75 13.34
CA SER A 501 27.69 16.88 12.34
C SER A 501 28.72 15.76 12.51
N LEU A 502 28.67 14.73 11.66
CA LEU A 502 29.69 13.69 11.64
C LEU A 502 30.95 14.24 10.94
N PRO A 503 32.15 13.80 11.34
CA PRO A 503 33.39 14.13 10.64
C PRO A 503 33.32 13.70 9.16
N GLU A 504 33.78 14.57 8.26
CA GLU A 504 33.85 14.29 6.81
C GLU A 504 34.62 12.99 6.53
N GLY A 505 34.06 12.13 5.67
CA GLY A 505 34.77 11.00 5.06
C GLY A 505 34.46 9.60 5.60
N SER A 506 33.65 9.45 6.65
CA SER A 506 33.15 8.13 7.09
C SER A 506 31.67 7.96 6.75
N LEU A 507 31.28 6.77 6.25
CA LEU A 507 29.87 6.42 6.09
C LEU A 507 29.20 6.52 7.46
N ALA A 508 28.18 7.38 7.54
CA ALA A 508 27.42 7.54 8.77
C ALA A 508 26.85 6.19 9.20
N PRO A 509 26.95 5.82 10.50
CA PRO A 509 26.38 4.58 10.97
C PRO A 509 24.86 4.58 10.72
N LEU A 510 24.32 3.38 10.47
CA LEU A 510 22.89 3.16 10.37
C LEU A 510 22.23 3.52 11.71
N ILE A 511 21.16 4.33 11.64
CA ILE A 511 20.39 4.71 12.82
C ILE A 511 19.08 3.96 12.77
N ALA A 512 18.72 3.28 13.87
CA ALA A 512 17.43 2.64 13.99
C ALA A 512 16.75 3.06 15.29
N SER A 513 15.47 3.43 15.20
CA SER A 513 14.68 3.82 16.35
C SER A 513 13.29 3.22 16.30
N THR A 514 12.80 2.81 17.46
CA THR A 514 11.46 2.25 17.60
C THR A 514 10.55 3.21 18.36
N ILE A 515 9.38 3.49 17.79
CA ILE A 515 8.29 4.26 18.41
C ILE A 515 7.17 3.30 18.78
N GLY A 516 7.00 3.07 20.08
CA GLY A 516 5.96 2.20 20.62
C GLY A 516 4.56 2.84 20.61
N SER A 517 3.58 2.06 21.05
CA SER A 517 2.20 2.54 21.24
C SER A 517 2.02 3.37 22.52
N ASP A 518 3.02 3.37 23.40
CA ASP A 518 3.07 4.16 24.62
C ASP A 518 3.29 5.66 24.33
N LEU A 519 3.94 5.98 23.21
CA LEU A 519 4.19 7.35 22.76
C LEU A 519 3.15 7.78 21.69
N PRO A 520 2.13 8.58 22.05
CA PRO A 520 1.12 9.03 21.11
C PRO A 520 1.63 10.16 20.21
N THR A 521 0.96 10.31 19.07
CA THR A 521 0.96 11.54 18.28
C THR A 521 -0.37 12.25 18.49
N VAL A 522 -0.34 13.56 18.69
CA VAL A 522 -1.51 14.40 18.96
C VAL A 522 -1.56 15.55 17.94
N ILE A 523 -2.48 15.46 16.98
CA ILE A 523 -2.72 16.53 16.00
C ILE A 523 -3.79 17.47 16.55
N THR A 524 -3.41 18.73 16.78
CA THR A 524 -4.30 19.76 17.35
C THR A 524 -4.89 20.69 16.30
N THR A 525 -4.32 20.75 15.09
CA THR A 525 -4.74 21.67 14.03
C THR A 525 -5.70 20.98 13.06
N GLY A 526 -6.78 21.66 12.67
CA GLY A 526 -7.73 21.21 11.64
C GLY A 526 -8.94 20.42 12.15
N PHE A 527 -8.93 20.01 13.42
CA PHE A 527 -9.98 19.17 14.02
C PHE A 527 -10.65 19.85 15.20
N ALA A 528 -11.93 19.53 15.43
CA ALA A 528 -12.72 20.09 16.54
C ALA A 528 -12.18 19.68 17.92
N THR A 529 -11.49 18.55 18.00
CA THR A 529 -10.80 18.06 19.19
C THR A 529 -9.43 17.48 18.78
N PRO A 530 -8.41 17.52 19.67
CA PRO A 530 -7.12 16.90 19.39
C PRO A 530 -7.27 15.42 18.97
N VAL A 531 -6.57 15.03 17.91
CA VAL A 531 -6.58 13.67 17.35
C VAL A 531 -5.38 12.89 17.87
N GLU A 532 -5.65 11.87 18.68
CA GLU A 532 -4.63 10.99 19.23
C GLU A 532 -4.45 9.72 18.40
N SER A 533 -3.21 9.33 18.11
CA SER A 533 -2.88 8.12 17.36
C SER A 533 -1.61 7.41 17.89
N ARG A 534 -1.57 6.07 17.82
CA ARG A 534 -0.62 5.20 18.56
C ARG A 534 -0.13 3.97 17.80
N LEU A 535 -0.40 3.83 16.49
CA LEU A 535 0.12 2.70 15.71
C LEU A 535 1.67 2.69 15.78
N PRO A 536 2.30 1.63 16.33
CA PRO A 536 3.75 1.63 16.52
C PRO A 536 4.47 1.49 15.18
N TYR A 537 5.68 2.02 15.11
CA TYR A 537 6.54 1.91 13.94
C TYR A 537 8.01 1.83 14.31
N ARG A 538 8.81 1.26 13.42
CA ARG A 538 10.26 1.30 13.47
C ARG A 538 10.77 2.12 12.30
N VAL A 539 11.72 3.01 12.52
CA VAL A 539 12.40 3.75 11.47
C VAL A 539 13.85 3.31 11.40
N VAL A 540 14.35 3.09 10.18
CA VAL A 540 15.76 2.89 9.89
C VAL A 540 16.22 3.96 8.93
N THR A 541 17.28 4.67 9.29
CA THR A 541 17.80 5.80 8.54
C THR A 541 19.24 5.53 8.14
N ARG A 542 19.55 5.74 6.86
CA ARG A 542 20.90 5.81 6.34
C ARG A 542 21.22 7.28 5.99
N PRO A 543 21.97 8.00 6.83
CA PRO A 543 22.24 9.42 6.62
C PRO A 543 23.15 9.66 5.41
N ASN A 544 22.93 10.76 4.69
CA ASN A 544 23.75 11.20 3.55
C ASN A 544 24.05 10.07 2.54
N PHE A 545 23.01 9.34 2.13
CA PHE A 545 23.13 8.14 1.29
C PHE A 545 22.53 8.32 -0.11
N ALA A 546 21.35 8.92 -0.19
CA ALA A 546 20.58 9.01 -1.41
C ALA A 546 20.87 10.33 -2.16
N PRO A 547 20.99 10.34 -3.50
CA PRO A 547 21.06 11.58 -4.26
C PRO A 547 19.73 12.33 -4.23
N LEU A 548 19.71 13.55 -4.77
CA LEU A 548 18.46 14.25 -5.05
C LEU A 548 17.71 13.53 -6.17
N CYS A 549 16.54 12.99 -5.83
CA CYS A 549 15.55 12.48 -6.76
C CYS A 549 14.24 13.24 -6.50
N GLU A 550 13.44 13.45 -7.54
CA GLU A 550 12.11 14.06 -7.38
C GLU A 550 11.20 13.15 -6.56
N ASP A 551 11.31 11.83 -6.80
CA ASP A 551 10.41 10.85 -6.25
C ASP A 551 11.10 9.53 -5.88
N TRP A 552 10.49 8.78 -4.97
CA TRP A 552 11.03 7.55 -4.39
C TRP A 552 9.96 6.48 -4.20
N SER A 553 10.25 5.27 -4.65
CA SER A 553 9.35 4.13 -4.56
C SER A 553 10.01 2.90 -3.93
N ILE A 554 9.20 2.02 -3.36
CA ILE A 554 9.62 0.69 -2.90
C ILE A 554 8.92 -0.37 -3.76
N ASP A 555 9.69 -1.27 -4.34
CA ASP A 555 9.17 -2.46 -5.03
C ASP A 555 9.96 -3.68 -4.59
N GLY A 556 9.35 -4.47 -3.71
CA GLY A 556 9.90 -5.72 -3.24
C GLY A 556 11.18 -5.64 -2.41
N ASN A 557 12.33 -5.92 -3.02
CA ASN A 557 13.66 -5.76 -2.41
C ASN A 557 14.46 -4.60 -3.04
N HIS A 558 13.78 -3.72 -3.79
CA HIS A 558 14.37 -2.57 -4.44
C HIS A 558 13.78 -1.28 -3.87
N ILE A 559 14.64 -0.26 -3.81
CA ILE A 559 14.24 1.13 -3.66
C ILE A 559 14.59 1.83 -4.97
N ILE A 560 13.67 2.62 -5.51
CA ILE A 560 13.84 3.26 -6.81
C ILE A 560 13.69 4.77 -6.62
N GLY A 561 14.76 5.51 -6.89
CA GLY A 561 14.76 6.96 -6.96
C GLY A 561 14.56 7.43 -8.41
N MET A 562 13.70 8.41 -8.64
CA MET A 562 13.41 8.96 -9.97
C MET A 562 13.93 10.38 -10.09
N THR A 563 14.77 10.63 -11.11
CA THR A 563 15.32 11.95 -11.40
C THR A 563 14.97 12.34 -12.83
N PRO A 564 14.30 13.46 -13.08
CA PRO A 564 14.09 13.93 -14.44
C PRO A 564 15.43 14.39 -15.02
N VAL A 565 15.78 13.87 -16.19
CA VAL A 565 16.98 14.29 -16.93
C VAL A 565 16.63 15.43 -17.88
N ARG A 566 15.45 15.34 -18.51
CA ARG A 566 14.84 16.33 -19.41
C ARG A 566 13.33 16.31 -19.20
N ARG A 567 12.58 17.25 -19.80
CA ARG A 567 11.11 17.16 -19.82
C ARG A 567 10.71 15.77 -20.31
N ASN A 568 10.12 14.99 -19.41
CA ASN A 568 9.55 13.66 -19.64
C ASN A 568 10.55 12.54 -19.95
N VAL A 569 11.85 12.69 -19.64
CA VAL A 569 12.82 11.59 -19.73
C VAL A 569 13.44 11.40 -18.35
N ASP A 570 13.14 10.26 -17.74
CA ASP A 570 13.55 9.96 -16.37
C ASP A 570 14.76 9.04 -16.31
N ARG A 571 15.59 9.30 -15.32
CA ARG A 571 16.66 8.42 -14.87
C ARG A 571 16.24 7.79 -13.54
N LEU A 572 16.29 6.48 -13.50
CA LEU A 572 16.05 5.66 -12.33
C LEU A 572 17.37 5.34 -11.65
N SER A 573 17.43 5.53 -10.34
CA SER A 573 18.49 5.00 -9.48
C SER A 573 17.89 3.82 -8.71
N VAL A 574 18.36 2.61 -9.01
CA VAL A 574 17.85 1.36 -8.44
C VAL A 574 18.79 0.89 -7.33
N TYR A 575 18.29 0.82 -6.12
CA TYR A 575 18.99 0.34 -4.94
C TYR A 575 18.45 -1.04 -4.56
N LYS A 576 19.22 -2.09 -4.86
CA LYS A 576 18.85 -3.47 -4.56
C LYS A 576 19.34 -3.87 -3.18
N LEU A 577 18.49 -4.52 -2.39
CA LEU A 577 18.89 -5.11 -1.12
C LEU A 577 19.61 -6.46 -1.32
N ARG A 578 20.68 -6.69 -0.55
CA ARG A 578 21.45 -7.94 -0.49
C ARG A 578 20.67 -9.04 0.26
N ALA A 579 19.62 -9.55 -0.38
CA ALA A 579 18.75 -10.62 0.14
C ALA A 579 19.06 -11.99 -0.47
#